data_AF-A0A183HZW2-F1
#
_entry.id   AF-A0A183HZW2-F1
#
_cell.length_a   1.000
_cell.length_b   1.000
_cell.length_c   1.000
_cell.angle_alpha   90.00
_cell.angle_beta   90.00
_cell.angle_gamma   90.00
#
_symmetry.space_group_name_H-M   'P 1'
#
loop_
_entity.id
_entity.type
_entity.pdbx_description
1 polymer ?
#
loop_
_entity_poly.entity_id
_entity_poly.type
_entity_poly.pdbx_seq_one_letter_code
_entity_poly.pdbx_strand_id
1 'polypeptide(L)'
;MEVPLFRNPKIQHDNSSFRYQIDILMVADYSVYTNFREIVRGDKYSALSATNDYLYAIFEQVRSIYDGNRLFENVPVALNLASTMAIIRKNDCPLVPFLNQTKLKNLENTTRMDGLDAVNYVQKWVAEYSQWIPAHNHIIVLTRIDLLSSKGDSSTQGMAYVGVMCRVPESASVVEDIGGMATAVIAAHELAHSLGAFHDDTAESAENCGRNYLMSATVSGSDDEQKFFNTFKFSPCSIQQIQSFFANGTADCLLRSKSRERRLRRTSQRKHRKPGELLVQQNQCKIAFGPHYSVSQQHPKKKASNFISIKKKEYLSKDPCRRLWCKNRQLRKTEPCETKFYLPLLDGTKCGPDKVGALAEIV
;
A
#
# COMPACT_ATOMS: atom_id res chain seq x y z
N MET A 1 23.06 -32.02 -25.68
CA MET A 1 23.62 -30.91 -26.48
C MET A 1 23.10 -29.63 -25.81
N GLU A 2 23.87 -29.14 -24.84
CA GLU A 2 23.52 -27.96 -24.04
C GLU A 2 23.76 -26.71 -24.89
N VAL A 3 22.73 -25.86 -25.01
CA VAL A 3 22.86 -24.55 -25.65
C VAL A 3 23.53 -23.63 -24.62
N PRO A 4 24.70 -23.04 -24.90
CA PRO A 4 25.36 -22.17 -23.94
C PRO A 4 24.53 -20.89 -23.78
N LEU A 5 24.07 -20.63 -22.57
CA LEU A 5 23.61 -19.31 -22.15
C LEU A 5 24.79 -18.34 -22.35
N PHE A 6 24.72 -17.52 -23.39
CA PHE A 6 25.60 -16.37 -23.54
C PHE A 6 25.37 -15.44 -22.35
N ARG A 7 26.21 -15.60 -21.32
CA ARG A 7 26.45 -14.57 -20.30
C ARG A 7 26.95 -13.34 -21.05
N ASN A 8 26.09 -12.34 -21.18
CA ASN A 8 26.50 -11.05 -21.71
C ASN A 8 27.60 -10.49 -20.78
N PRO A 9 28.84 -10.32 -21.26
CA PRO A 9 29.96 -10.02 -20.39
C PRO A 9 29.92 -8.54 -19.98
N LYS A 10 29.73 -8.30 -18.68
CA LYS A 10 30.07 -7.07 -17.97
C LYS A 10 29.50 -5.78 -18.58
N ILE A 11 28.27 -5.45 -18.22
CA ILE A 11 28.05 -4.06 -17.80
C ILE A 11 28.54 -3.98 -16.35
N GLN A 12 29.86 -3.78 -16.19
CA GLN A 12 30.39 -3.24 -14.94
C GLN A 12 29.93 -1.79 -14.87
N HIS A 13 28.67 -1.58 -14.45
CA HIS A 13 28.26 -0.28 -13.98
C HIS A 13 29.17 0.04 -12.80
N ASP A 14 29.96 1.11 -12.91
CA ASP A 14 30.65 1.69 -11.78
C ASP A 14 29.60 2.01 -10.71
N ASN A 15 29.50 1.12 -9.70
CA ASN A 15 28.54 1.19 -8.59
C ASN A 15 28.62 2.53 -7.83
N SER A 16 29.65 3.35 -8.09
CA SER A 16 29.80 4.68 -7.50
C SER A 16 28.96 5.78 -8.18
N SER A 17 28.35 5.55 -9.37
CA SER A 17 27.81 6.64 -10.21
C SER A 17 26.30 6.62 -10.51
N PHE A 18 25.62 5.49 -10.29
CA PHE A 18 24.18 5.32 -10.61
C PHE A 18 23.37 4.84 -9.40
N ARG A 19 22.05 5.05 -9.47
CA ARG A 19 21.07 4.49 -8.53
C ARG A 19 19.75 4.24 -9.25
N TYR A 20 18.92 3.38 -8.68
CA TYR A 20 17.55 3.21 -9.15
C TYR A 20 16.62 4.13 -8.38
N GLN A 21 15.72 4.77 -9.10
CA GLN A 21 14.69 5.63 -8.54
C GLN A 21 13.35 5.28 -9.18
N ILE A 22 12.36 4.99 -8.33
CA ILE A 22 11.01 4.70 -8.76
C ILE A 22 10.15 5.89 -8.36
N ASP A 23 9.73 6.68 -9.34
CA ASP A 23 8.84 7.81 -9.14
C ASP A 23 7.38 7.31 -9.10
N ILE A 24 6.73 7.38 -7.94
CA ILE A 24 5.38 6.89 -7.68
C ILE A 24 4.37 8.05 -7.72
N LEU A 25 3.31 7.90 -8.50
CA LEU A 25 2.13 8.75 -8.43
C LEU A 25 1.07 8.08 -7.55
N MET A 26 0.70 8.73 -6.45
CA MET A 26 -0.41 8.27 -5.60
C MET A 26 -1.70 8.95 -6.00
N VAL A 27 -2.75 8.16 -6.28
CA VAL A 27 -4.06 8.68 -6.67
C VAL A 27 -5.13 8.17 -5.70
N ALA A 28 -5.96 9.08 -5.20
CA ALA A 28 -7.22 8.74 -4.55
C ALA A 28 -8.33 8.87 -5.59
N ASP A 29 -9.05 7.79 -5.84
CA ASP A 29 -10.24 7.86 -6.69
C ASP A 29 -11.37 8.66 -6.03
N TYR A 30 -12.47 8.82 -6.75
CA TYR A 30 -13.62 9.59 -6.25
C TYR A 30 -14.21 9.00 -4.96
N SER A 31 -14.19 7.68 -4.80
CA SER A 31 -14.76 7.01 -3.63
C SER A 31 -13.93 7.26 -2.35
N VAL A 32 -12.60 7.26 -2.46
CA VAL A 32 -11.69 7.63 -1.36
C VAL A 32 -11.89 9.10 -0.98
N TYR A 33 -11.95 10.00 -1.96
CA TYR A 33 -12.22 11.42 -1.69
C TYR A 33 -13.58 11.61 -0.97
N THR A 34 -14.64 10.92 -1.41
CA THR A 34 -15.95 11.02 -0.75
C THR A 34 -15.93 10.49 0.69
N ASN A 35 -15.15 9.45 0.98
CA ASN A 35 -14.96 8.97 2.35
C ASN A 35 -14.33 10.05 3.24
N PHE A 36 -13.31 10.76 2.75
CA PHE A 36 -12.73 11.88 3.49
C PHE A 36 -13.70 13.05 3.65
N ARG A 37 -14.56 13.32 2.67
CA ARG A 37 -15.65 14.29 2.82
C ARG A 37 -16.57 13.93 3.98
N GLU A 38 -16.92 12.66 4.16
CA GLU A 38 -17.73 12.22 5.30
C GLU A 38 -16.99 12.40 6.63
N ILE A 39 -15.71 12.01 6.69
CA ILE A 39 -14.86 12.14 7.89
C ILE A 39 -14.77 13.60 8.38
N VAL A 40 -14.70 14.55 7.45
CA VAL A 40 -14.61 16.00 7.75
C VAL A 40 -15.97 16.72 7.69
N ARG A 41 -17.09 15.97 7.71
CA ARG A 41 -18.46 16.52 7.77
C ARG A 41 -18.82 17.42 6.58
N GLY A 42 -18.37 17.04 5.39
CA GLY A 42 -18.78 17.62 4.11
C GLY A 42 -17.90 18.75 3.59
N ASP A 43 -16.98 19.29 4.41
CA ASP A 43 -16.09 20.38 4.03
C ASP A 43 -15.12 19.98 2.91
N LYS A 44 -15.23 20.64 1.76
CA LYS A 44 -14.50 20.26 0.54
C LYS A 44 -13.00 20.52 0.66
N TYR A 45 -12.61 21.63 1.29
CA TYR A 45 -11.20 22.02 1.44
C TYR A 45 -10.48 21.07 2.40
N SER A 46 -11.06 20.81 3.57
CA SER A 46 -10.53 19.86 4.54
C SER A 46 -10.48 18.45 3.97
N ALA A 47 -11.47 18.06 3.17
CA ALA A 47 -11.48 16.74 2.54
C ALA A 47 -10.32 16.60 1.55
N LEU A 48 -10.15 17.56 0.65
CA LEU A 48 -9.05 17.55 -0.31
C LEU A 48 -7.68 17.57 0.39
N SER A 49 -7.52 18.38 1.44
CA SER A 49 -6.29 18.39 2.25
C SER A 49 -6.05 17.04 2.91
N ALA A 50 -7.06 16.49 3.59
CA ALA A 50 -6.95 15.21 4.29
C ALA A 50 -6.69 14.03 3.33
N THR A 51 -7.29 14.04 2.14
CA THR A 51 -7.03 13.04 1.10
C THR A 51 -5.57 13.12 0.62
N ASN A 52 -5.03 14.31 0.40
CA ASN A 52 -3.62 14.45 0.00
C ASN A 52 -2.65 14.06 1.10
N ASP A 53 -2.93 14.43 2.37
CA ASP A 53 -2.14 14.00 3.52
C ASP A 53 -2.19 12.46 3.68
N TYR A 54 -3.35 11.85 3.40
CA TYR A 54 -3.50 10.41 3.40
C TYR A 54 -2.65 9.74 2.32
N LEU A 55 -2.74 10.19 1.07
CA LEU A 55 -1.93 9.66 -0.04
C LEU A 55 -0.44 9.76 0.25
N TYR A 56 0.01 10.91 0.78
CA TYR A 56 1.40 11.09 1.20
C TYR A 56 1.80 10.11 2.31
N ALA A 57 0.97 9.95 3.34
CA ALA A 57 1.26 9.05 4.45
C ALA A 57 1.30 7.57 4.02
N ILE A 58 0.40 7.14 3.13
CA ILE A 58 0.45 5.79 2.56
C ILE A 58 1.73 5.59 1.75
N PHE A 59 2.10 6.55 0.89
CA PHE A 59 3.37 6.47 0.15
C PHE A 59 4.58 6.36 1.08
N GLU A 60 4.70 7.22 2.10
CA GLU A 60 5.85 7.17 3.00
C GLU A 60 5.87 5.86 3.81
N GLN A 61 4.71 5.25 4.08
CA GLN A 61 4.66 3.93 4.70
C GLN A 61 5.11 2.81 3.76
N VAL A 62 4.71 2.85 2.48
CA VAL A 62 5.20 1.93 1.43
C VAL A 62 6.71 2.09 1.28
N ARG A 63 7.22 3.32 1.24
CA ARG A 63 8.66 3.60 1.21
C ARG A 63 9.38 2.98 2.40
N SER A 64 8.86 3.15 3.62
CA SER A 64 9.44 2.55 4.83
C SER A 64 9.51 1.03 4.75
N ILE A 65 8.49 0.37 4.20
CA ILE A 65 8.49 -1.09 3.95
C ILE A 65 9.63 -1.47 2.99
N TYR A 66 9.77 -0.78 1.85
CA TYR A 66 10.84 -1.07 0.88
C TYR A 66 12.24 -0.79 1.44
N ASP A 67 12.43 0.33 2.15
CA ASP A 67 13.69 0.71 2.78
C ASP A 67 14.11 -0.30 3.86
N GLY A 68 13.14 -0.81 4.65
CA GLY A 68 13.37 -1.81 5.68
C GLY A 68 13.78 -3.18 5.14
N ASN A 69 13.32 -3.53 3.95
CA ASN A 69 13.62 -4.82 3.33
C ASN A 69 14.96 -4.87 2.57
N ARG A 70 15.54 -3.71 2.21
CA ARG A 70 16.83 -3.60 1.52
C ARG A 70 16.97 -4.54 0.30
N LEU A 71 16.34 -4.18 -0.82
CA LEU A 71 16.34 -4.99 -2.05
C LEU A 71 17.74 -5.38 -2.55
N PHE A 72 18.75 -4.54 -2.33
CA PHE A 72 20.15 -4.80 -2.68
C PHE A 72 21.06 -4.34 -1.54
N GLU A 73 22.19 -5.03 -1.34
CA GLU A 73 23.19 -4.62 -0.34
C GLU A 73 23.92 -3.33 -0.73
N ASN A 74 24.23 -3.16 -2.02
CA ASN A 74 25.18 -2.14 -2.50
C ASN A 74 24.59 -1.16 -3.54
N VAL A 75 23.33 -1.35 -3.94
CA VAL A 75 22.68 -0.50 -4.95
C VAL A 75 21.39 0.10 -4.37
N PRO A 76 21.35 1.41 -4.08
CA PRO A 76 20.15 2.01 -3.51
C PRO A 76 19.02 2.04 -4.56
N VAL A 77 17.88 1.45 -4.20
CA VAL A 77 16.59 1.61 -4.88
C VAL A 77 15.76 2.56 -4.05
N ALA A 78 15.53 3.77 -4.54
CA ALA A 78 14.77 4.79 -3.82
C ALA A 78 13.36 4.92 -4.40
N LEU A 79 12.32 4.78 -3.57
CA LEU A 79 10.99 5.24 -3.93
C LEU A 79 10.93 6.76 -3.76
N ASN A 80 10.35 7.47 -4.72
CA ASN A 80 10.14 8.91 -4.67
C ASN A 80 8.68 9.23 -4.99
N LEU A 81 8.09 10.15 -4.24
CA LEU A 81 6.74 10.62 -4.53
C LEU A 81 6.81 11.62 -5.69
N ALA A 82 6.30 11.22 -6.85
CA ALA A 82 6.19 12.08 -8.02
C ALA A 82 5.16 13.19 -7.76
N SER A 83 3.96 12.80 -7.33
CA SER A 83 2.89 13.70 -6.89
C SER A 83 1.81 12.91 -6.14
N THR A 84 0.89 13.62 -5.50
CA THR A 84 -0.42 13.11 -5.10
C THR A 84 -1.50 13.68 -6.04
N MET A 85 -2.57 12.93 -6.26
CA MET A 85 -3.73 13.37 -7.03
C MET A 85 -5.02 12.86 -6.37
N ALA A 86 -5.97 13.75 -6.11
CA ALA A 86 -7.28 13.39 -5.59
C ALA A 86 -8.35 13.66 -6.66
N ILE A 87 -9.11 12.63 -7.04
CA ILE A 87 -10.17 12.75 -8.03
C ILE A 87 -11.44 13.26 -7.34
N ILE A 88 -11.75 14.54 -7.52
CA ILE A 88 -12.85 15.21 -6.80
C ILE A 88 -14.20 15.18 -7.55
N ARG A 89 -14.21 14.84 -8.84
CA ARG A 89 -15.43 14.73 -9.65
C ARG A 89 -15.66 13.28 -10.00
N LYS A 90 -16.90 12.82 -9.89
CA LYS A 90 -17.27 11.44 -10.21
C LYS A 90 -16.79 11.07 -11.60
N ASN A 91 -17.10 11.87 -12.62
CA ASN A 91 -16.81 11.57 -14.04
C ASN A 91 -15.33 11.46 -14.41
N ASP A 92 -14.42 11.96 -13.56
CA ASP A 92 -12.98 11.86 -13.79
C ASP A 92 -12.37 10.59 -13.17
N CYS A 93 -13.17 9.81 -12.41
CA CYS A 93 -12.70 8.63 -11.73
C CYS A 93 -12.26 7.55 -12.73
N PRO A 94 -11.08 6.93 -12.56
CA PRO A 94 -10.59 5.88 -13.45
C PRO A 94 -11.58 4.72 -13.62
N LEU A 95 -12.41 4.48 -12.59
CA LEU A 95 -13.35 3.37 -12.50
C LEU A 95 -14.78 3.73 -12.95
N VAL A 96 -15.04 4.96 -13.42
CA VAL A 96 -16.37 5.41 -13.89
C VAL A 96 -17.02 4.55 -14.95
N PRO A 97 -16.33 4.08 -16.00
CA PRO A 97 -16.98 3.34 -17.07
C PRO A 97 -17.74 2.12 -16.53
N PHE A 98 -17.17 1.40 -15.56
CA PHE A 98 -17.85 0.32 -14.86
C PHE A 98 -19.03 0.80 -14.02
N LEU A 99 -18.84 1.86 -13.20
CA LEU A 99 -19.90 2.42 -12.34
C LEU A 99 -21.13 2.87 -13.15
N ASN A 100 -20.94 3.25 -14.41
CA ASN A 100 -22.04 3.60 -15.31
C ASN A 100 -22.70 2.35 -15.91
N GLN A 101 -21.94 1.31 -16.24
CA GLN A 101 -22.48 0.04 -16.75
C GLN A 101 -23.31 -0.72 -15.71
N THR A 102 -22.91 -0.73 -14.44
CA THR A 102 -23.68 -1.37 -13.35
C THR A 102 -25.01 -0.66 -13.12
N LYS A 103 -25.01 0.68 -13.16
CA LYS A 103 -26.24 1.48 -13.10
C LYS A 103 -27.21 1.16 -14.24
N LEU A 104 -26.70 0.94 -15.46
CA LEU A 104 -27.53 0.57 -16.63
C LEU A 104 -28.12 -0.84 -16.52
N LYS A 105 -27.50 -1.75 -15.75
CA LYS A 105 -27.97 -3.12 -15.55
C LYS A 105 -28.97 -3.27 -14.38
N ASN A 106 -29.46 -2.18 -13.80
CA ASN A 106 -30.28 -2.17 -12.58
C ASN A 106 -29.66 -2.95 -11.40
N LEU A 107 -28.33 -3.11 -11.42
CA LEU A 107 -27.55 -3.59 -10.29
C LEU A 107 -27.32 -2.40 -9.36
N GLU A 108 -28.40 -1.84 -8.83
CA GLU A 108 -28.31 -0.74 -7.87
C GLU A 108 -27.47 -1.21 -6.67
N ASN A 109 -26.40 -0.45 -6.38
CA ASN A 109 -25.51 -0.65 -5.23
C ASN A 109 -24.44 -1.75 -5.32
N THR A 110 -24.03 -2.23 -6.51
CA THR A 110 -22.83 -3.09 -6.55
C THR A 110 -21.58 -2.24 -6.28
N THR A 111 -21.14 -2.23 -5.02
CA THR A 111 -19.87 -1.66 -4.55
C THR A 111 -18.68 -2.55 -4.89
N ARG A 112 -18.86 -3.50 -5.83
CA ARG A 112 -17.96 -4.61 -6.10
C ARG A 112 -17.50 -4.60 -7.55
N MET A 113 -16.23 -4.92 -7.78
CA MET A 113 -15.61 -4.92 -9.10
C MET A 113 -14.55 -6.01 -9.18
N ASP A 114 -14.46 -6.73 -10.30
CA ASP A 114 -13.34 -7.65 -10.54
C ASP A 114 -12.00 -6.89 -10.54
N GLY A 115 -11.01 -7.36 -9.79
CA GLY A 115 -9.73 -6.67 -9.64
C GLY A 115 -8.96 -6.52 -10.96
N LEU A 116 -9.08 -7.48 -11.88
CA LEU A 116 -8.43 -7.43 -13.19
C LEU A 116 -9.10 -6.36 -14.07
N ASP A 117 -10.43 -6.29 -14.06
CA ASP A 117 -11.15 -5.20 -14.72
C ASP A 117 -10.74 -3.83 -14.14
N ALA A 118 -10.62 -3.73 -12.81
CA ALA A 118 -10.24 -2.50 -12.12
C ALA A 118 -8.88 -1.96 -12.60
N VAL A 119 -7.84 -2.80 -12.63
CA VAL A 119 -6.51 -2.36 -13.08
C VAL A 119 -6.52 -2.02 -14.57
N ASN A 120 -7.28 -2.76 -15.40
CA ASN A 120 -7.42 -2.48 -16.83
C ASN A 120 -8.07 -1.11 -17.10
N TYR A 121 -9.09 -0.75 -16.31
CA TYR A 121 -9.70 0.58 -16.37
C TYR A 121 -8.71 1.69 -15.99
N VAL A 122 -7.90 1.46 -14.95
CA VAL A 122 -6.84 2.40 -14.55
C VAL A 122 -5.82 2.59 -15.67
N GLN A 123 -5.31 1.50 -16.27
CA GLN A 123 -4.35 1.58 -17.37
C GLN A 123 -4.92 2.33 -18.58
N LYS A 124 -6.18 2.07 -18.95
CA LYS A 124 -6.87 2.80 -20.02
C LYS A 124 -6.99 4.30 -19.68
N TRP A 125 -7.37 4.63 -18.45
CA TRP A 125 -7.44 6.01 -17.98
C TRP A 125 -6.08 6.69 -18.04
N VAL A 126 -4.99 6.02 -17.64
CA VAL A 126 -3.62 6.57 -17.77
C VAL A 126 -3.26 6.86 -19.22
N ALA A 127 -3.60 5.96 -20.15
CA ALA A 127 -3.36 6.19 -21.57
C ALA A 127 -4.14 7.41 -22.10
N GLU A 128 -5.43 7.49 -21.79
CA GLU A 128 -6.35 8.53 -22.27
C GLU A 128 -6.00 9.93 -21.74
N TYR A 129 -5.63 10.02 -20.46
CA TYR A 129 -5.35 11.28 -19.76
C TYR A 129 -3.86 11.56 -19.56
N SER A 130 -2.98 10.87 -20.30
CA SER A 130 -1.51 10.93 -20.16
C SER A 130 -0.93 12.36 -20.10
N GLN A 131 -1.51 13.31 -20.84
CA GLN A 131 -1.09 14.72 -20.83
C GLN A 131 -1.34 15.46 -19.50
N TRP A 132 -2.31 15.00 -18.69
CA TRP A 132 -2.71 15.61 -17.42
C TRP A 132 -2.16 14.87 -16.20
N ILE A 133 -1.58 13.69 -16.42
CA ILE A 133 -1.05 12.84 -15.37
C ILE A 133 0.43 13.21 -15.16
N PRO A 134 0.85 13.59 -13.94
CA PRO A 134 2.25 13.88 -13.65
C PRO A 134 3.17 12.74 -14.06
N ALA A 135 4.36 13.06 -14.58
CA ALA A 135 5.34 12.04 -14.97
C ALA A 135 5.69 11.13 -13.78
N HIS A 136 5.64 9.82 -14.00
CA HIS A 136 5.87 8.79 -13.00
C HIS A 136 6.42 7.52 -13.66
N ASN A 137 6.96 6.60 -12.85
CA ASN A 137 7.28 5.24 -13.26
C ASN A 137 6.12 4.28 -12.97
N HIS A 138 5.43 4.46 -11.84
CA HIS A 138 4.29 3.64 -11.43
C HIS A 138 3.19 4.49 -10.81
N ILE A 139 1.94 4.13 -11.06
CA ILE A 139 0.77 4.77 -10.48
C ILE A 139 0.06 3.81 -9.53
N ILE A 140 -0.29 4.27 -8.33
CA ILE A 140 -1.06 3.51 -7.36
C ILE A 140 -2.39 4.24 -7.15
N VAL A 141 -3.49 3.61 -7.56
CA VAL A 141 -4.85 4.14 -7.39
C VAL A 141 -5.50 3.49 -6.19
N LEU A 142 -5.83 4.28 -5.17
CA LEU A 142 -6.62 3.84 -4.02
C LEU A 142 -8.12 3.99 -4.33
N THR A 143 -8.90 2.95 -4.02
CA THR A 143 -10.36 2.94 -4.18
C THR A 143 -11.06 2.35 -2.96
N ARG A 144 -12.27 2.80 -2.64
CA ARG A 144 -13.16 2.21 -1.62
C ARG A 144 -14.14 1.20 -2.23
N ILE A 145 -13.98 0.86 -3.51
CA ILE A 145 -14.72 -0.22 -4.18
C ILE A 145 -14.12 -1.56 -3.71
N ASP A 146 -14.99 -2.49 -3.34
CA ASP A 146 -14.68 -3.87 -2.93
C ASP A 146 -14.17 -4.64 -4.15
N LEU A 147 -12.88 -5.01 -4.14
CA LEU A 147 -12.27 -5.70 -5.27
C LEU A 147 -12.49 -7.22 -5.13
N LEU A 148 -12.90 -7.85 -6.22
CA LEU A 148 -13.18 -9.28 -6.25
C LEU A 148 -12.02 -10.03 -6.90
N SER A 149 -11.75 -11.22 -6.36
CA SER A 149 -10.87 -12.20 -6.98
C SER A 149 -11.48 -12.72 -8.28
N SER A 150 -10.68 -13.39 -9.10
CA SER A 150 -11.17 -14.11 -10.29
C SER A 150 -12.17 -15.23 -9.96
N LYS A 151 -12.27 -15.64 -8.69
CA LYS A 151 -13.27 -16.60 -8.18
C LYS A 151 -14.53 -15.90 -7.63
N GLY A 152 -14.59 -14.58 -7.69
CA GLY A 152 -15.74 -13.76 -7.28
C GLY A 152 -15.84 -13.51 -5.76
N ASP A 153 -14.77 -13.75 -5.01
CA ASP A 153 -14.72 -13.50 -3.57
C ASP A 153 -14.02 -12.17 -3.23
N SER A 154 -14.42 -11.53 -2.12
CA SER A 154 -13.88 -10.24 -1.66
C SER A 154 -12.54 -10.36 -0.91
N SER A 155 -11.75 -11.43 -1.11
CA SER A 155 -10.43 -11.53 -0.46
C SER A 155 -9.35 -10.74 -1.20
N THR A 156 -9.58 -10.39 -2.46
CA THR A 156 -8.67 -9.58 -3.27
C THR A 156 -8.74 -8.13 -2.83
N GLN A 157 -7.63 -7.58 -2.37
CA GLN A 157 -7.58 -6.20 -1.88
C GLN A 157 -6.72 -5.29 -2.76
N GLY A 158 -6.13 -5.83 -3.82
CA GLY A 158 -5.33 -5.11 -4.79
C GLY A 158 -5.16 -5.90 -6.09
N MET A 159 -4.67 -5.23 -7.13
CA MET A 159 -4.31 -5.87 -8.40
C MET A 159 -3.22 -5.08 -9.12
N ALA A 160 -2.23 -5.79 -9.64
CA ALA A 160 -1.20 -5.29 -10.54
C ALA A 160 -0.74 -6.40 -11.52
N TYR A 161 -0.22 -5.99 -12.66
CA TYR A 161 0.48 -6.93 -13.55
C TYR A 161 1.92 -7.17 -13.09
N VAL A 162 2.43 -8.37 -13.37
CA VAL A 162 3.79 -8.75 -12.98
C VAL A 162 4.82 -8.24 -13.99
N GLY A 163 5.88 -7.59 -13.50
CA GLY A 163 7.05 -7.23 -14.32
C GLY A 163 6.81 -6.12 -15.34
N VAL A 164 5.86 -5.23 -15.08
CA VAL A 164 5.48 -4.14 -16.00
C VAL A 164 5.97 -2.74 -15.58
N MET A 165 6.82 -2.62 -14.55
CA MET A 165 7.27 -1.34 -13.96
C MET A 165 7.70 -0.26 -14.98
N CYS A 166 8.34 -0.65 -16.08
CA CYS A 166 8.83 0.27 -17.12
C CYS A 166 7.96 0.34 -18.37
N ARG A 167 6.73 -0.18 -18.33
CA ARG A 167 5.78 -0.19 -19.44
C ARG A 167 4.59 0.70 -19.10
N VAL A 168 4.54 1.92 -19.63
CA VAL A 168 3.36 2.80 -19.50
C VAL A 168 2.39 2.46 -20.65
N PRO A 169 1.07 2.33 -20.42
CA PRO A 169 0.32 2.59 -19.17
C PRO A 169 0.23 1.40 -18.22
N GLU A 170 0.81 0.25 -18.56
CA GLU A 170 0.65 -1.02 -17.83
C GLU A 170 1.16 -0.98 -16.38
N SER A 171 2.17 -0.15 -16.10
CA SER A 171 2.76 0.11 -14.78
C SER A 171 1.78 0.86 -13.87
N ALA A 172 0.76 0.13 -13.44
CA ALA A 172 -0.30 0.62 -12.57
C ALA A 172 -0.72 -0.47 -11.58
N SER A 173 -1.15 -0.04 -10.40
CA SER A 173 -1.83 -0.88 -9.43
C SER A 173 -3.10 -0.19 -8.92
N VAL A 174 -4.10 -1.00 -8.62
CA VAL A 174 -5.34 -0.56 -7.95
C VAL A 174 -5.41 -1.26 -6.60
N VAL A 175 -5.71 -0.51 -5.55
CA VAL A 175 -5.66 -0.97 -4.17
C VAL A 175 -6.94 -0.57 -3.45
N GLU A 176 -7.59 -1.54 -2.81
CA GLU A 176 -8.71 -1.28 -1.93
C GLU A 176 -8.23 -0.57 -0.65
N ASP A 177 -8.82 0.59 -0.39
CA ASP A 177 -8.59 1.38 0.81
C ASP A 177 -9.35 0.78 2.00
N ILE A 178 -8.68 -0.15 2.67
CA ILE A 178 -9.12 -0.74 3.95
C ILE A 178 -8.55 -0.02 5.18
N GLY A 179 -7.72 1.00 4.96
CA GLY A 179 -7.27 2.00 5.93
C GLY A 179 -5.87 1.80 6.50
N GLY A 180 -5.10 2.89 6.54
CA GLY A 180 -3.86 2.99 7.31
C GLY A 180 -2.76 2.03 6.85
N MET A 181 -2.11 1.35 7.80
CA MET A 181 -1.04 0.41 7.48
C MET A 181 -1.50 -0.71 6.53
N ALA A 182 -2.74 -1.19 6.69
CA ALA A 182 -3.24 -2.31 5.89
C ALA A 182 -3.25 -1.96 4.39
N THR A 183 -3.71 -0.75 4.04
CA THR A 183 -3.63 -0.21 2.67
C THR A 183 -2.19 -0.08 2.18
N ALA A 184 -1.27 0.35 3.04
CA ALA A 184 0.15 0.48 2.67
C ALA A 184 0.81 -0.88 2.41
N VAL A 185 0.47 -1.93 3.18
CA VAL A 185 0.95 -3.30 2.94
C VAL A 185 0.49 -3.81 1.59
N ILE A 186 -0.80 -3.65 1.27
CA ILE A 186 -1.34 -4.07 -0.02
C ILE A 186 -0.67 -3.28 -1.16
N ALA A 187 -0.55 -1.95 -1.03
CA ALA A 187 0.12 -1.14 -2.03
C ALA A 187 1.59 -1.55 -2.24
N ALA A 188 2.30 -1.94 -1.18
CA ALA A 188 3.67 -2.44 -1.28
C ALA A 188 3.74 -3.80 -2.00
N HIS A 189 2.77 -4.68 -1.75
CA HIS A 189 2.59 -5.97 -2.43
C HIS A 189 2.36 -5.79 -3.93
N GLU A 190 1.38 -4.96 -4.31
CA GLU A 190 1.06 -4.71 -5.72
C GLU A 190 2.22 -4.04 -6.48
N LEU A 191 2.96 -3.14 -5.80
CA LEU A 191 4.16 -2.55 -6.37
C LEU A 191 5.25 -3.59 -6.66
N ALA A 192 5.37 -4.62 -5.81
CA ALA A 192 6.36 -5.68 -5.96
C ALA A 192 6.02 -6.62 -7.12
N HIS A 193 4.73 -6.87 -7.38
CA HIS A 193 4.31 -7.52 -8.62
C HIS A 193 4.83 -6.76 -9.85
N SER A 194 4.65 -5.44 -9.90
CA SER A 194 5.17 -4.64 -11.02
C SER A 194 6.69 -4.72 -11.17
N LEU A 195 7.42 -4.98 -10.08
CA LEU A 195 8.86 -5.25 -10.04
C LEU A 195 9.25 -6.72 -10.31
N GLY A 196 8.30 -7.55 -10.75
CA GLY A 196 8.54 -8.92 -11.20
C GLY A 196 8.40 -10.00 -10.12
N ALA A 197 7.97 -9.66 -8.90
CA ALA A 197 7.71 -10.66 -7.87
C ALA A 197 6.41 -11.42 -8.19
N PHE A 198 6.43 -12.74 -7.97
CA PHE A 198 5.24 -13.58 -7.90
C PHE A 198 4.87 -13.81 -6.44
N HIS A 199 3.73 -14.45 -6.21
CA HIS A 199 3.33 -14.85 -4.87
C HIS A 199 4.28 -15.90 -4.29
N ASP A 200 4.59 -15.83 -3.00
CA ASP A 200 5.52 -16.76 -2.31
C ASP A 200 4.95 -18.19 -2.16
N ASP A 201 3.64 -18.36 -2.30
CA ASP A 201 2.91 -19.61 -2.06
C ASP A 201 2.33 -20.23 -3.33
N THR A 202 2.80 -19.81 -4.52
CA THR A 202 2.39 -20.36 -5.82
C THR A 202 3.51 -21.12 -6.53
N ALA A 203 3.15 -21.94 -7.51
CA ALA A 203 4.09 -22.82 -8.24
C ALA A 203 5.09 -22.04 -9.11
N GLU A 204 4.78 -20.79 -9.45
CA GLU A 204 5.66 -19.87 -10.19
C GLU A 204 6.81 -19.34 -9.32
N SER A 205 6.71 -19.48 -7.99
CA SER A 205 7.81 -19.25 -7.07
C SER A 205 8.67 -20.52 -6.91
N ALA A 206 9.95 -20.35 -6.60
CA ALA A 206 10.81 -21.50 -6.31
C ALA A 206 10.25 -22.29 -5.11
N GLU A 207 10.46 -23.61 -5.07
CA GLU A 207 10.04 -24.40 -3.92
C GLU A 207 10.63 -23.83 -2.62
N ASN A 208 9.78 -23.66 -1.59
CA ASN A 208 10.14 -23.24 -0.22
C ASN A 208 10.38 -21.74 0.07
N CYS A 209 9.71 -20.82 -0.63
CA CYS A 209 9.76 -19.37 -0.30
C CYS A 209 9.19 -19.02 1.08
N GLY A 210 8.49 -19.95 1.72
CA GLY A 210 7.82 -19.75 3.00
C GLY A 210 6.42 -19.19 2.82
N ARG A 211 5.72 -18.94 3.93
CA ARG A 211 4.37 -18.39 3.94
C ARG A 211 4.31 -17.22 4.90
N ASN A 212 3.30 -16.37 4.72
CA ASN A 212 3.03 -15.22 5.57
C ASN A 212 4.08 -14.10 5.46
N TYR A 213 4.77 -14.03 4.33
CA TYR A 213 5.59 -12.90 3.92
C TYR A 213 4.75 -11.88 3.15
N LEU A 214 5.33 -10.71 2.88
CA LEU A 214 4.66 -9.61 2.17
C LEU A 214 4.06 -10.07 0.83
N MET A 215 4.71 -10.98 0.10
CA MET A 215 4.23 -11.50 -1.19
C MET A 215 3.43 -12.80 -1.09
N SER A 216 2.97 -13.23 0.09
CA SER A 216 2.05 -14.39 0.15
C SER A 216 0.67 -14.01 -0.42
N ALA A 217 0.08 -14.85 -1.27
CA ALA A 217 -1.23 -14.62 -1.88
C ALA A 217 -2.34 -14.49 -0.84
N THR A 218 -2.18 -15.21 0.28
CA THR A 218 -2.97 -14.97 1.48
C THR A 218 -2.05 -14.81 2.65
N VAL A 219 -2.07 -13.61 3.22
CA VAL A 219 -1.43 -13.38 4.50
C VAL A 219 -2.43 -13.72 5.61
N SER A 220 -1.96 -14.23 6.74
CA SER A 220 -2.72 -14.39 7.96
C SER A 220 -2.37 -13.26 8.94
N GLY A 221 -3.39 -12.58 9.48
CA GLY A 221 -3.21 -11.65 10.60
C GLY A 221 -3.16 -12.40 11.94
N SER A 222 -2.26 -13.39 12.02
CA SER A 222 -2.08 -14.27 13.16
C SER A 222 -1.77 -13.49 14.45
N ASP A 223 -2.12 -14.08 15.60
CA ASP A 223 -1.60 -13.64 16.90
C ASP A 223 -0.14 -14.07 17.11
N ASP A 224 0.35 -15.00 16.29
CA ASP A 224 1.76 -15.36 16.23
C ASP A 224 2.58 -14.17 15.77
N GLU A 225 3.57 -13.83 16.59
CA GLU A 225 4.30 -12.58 16.44
C GLU A 225 5.17 -12.57 15.19
N GLN A 226 5.89 -13.65 14.98
CA GLN A 226 6.80 -13.79 13.85
C GLN A 226 6.04 -13.75 12.54
N LYS A 227 4.91 -14.47 12.46
CA LYS A 227 4.04 -14.45 11.28
C LYS A 227 3.55 -13.03 11.02
N PHE A 228 3.01 -12.34 12.02
CA PHE A 228 2.57 -10.95 11.86
C PHE A 228 3.70 -10.02 11.39
N PHE A 229 4.93 -10.20 11.86
CA PHE A 229 6.05 -9.36 11.42
C PHE A 229 6.53 -9.70 10.00
N ASN A 230 6.48 -10.97 9.61
CA ASN A 230 6.82 -11.39 8.25
C ASN A 230 5.91 -10.74 7.20
N THR A 231 4.69 -10.29 7.55
CA THR A 231 3.76 -9.64 6.61
C THR A 231 4.28 -8.31 6.08
N PHE A 232 5.34 -7.76 6.68
CA PHE A 232 6.01 -6.53 6.25
C PHE A 232 7.37 -6.82 5.58
N LYS A 233 7.74 -8.10 5.44
CA LYS A 233 9.03 -8.53 4.90
C LYS A 233 8.86 -9.27 3.57
N PHE A 234 9.69 -8.96 2.59
CA PHE A 234 9.85 -9.80 1.42
C PHE A 234 10.49 -11.13 1.82
N SER A 235 10.05 -12.22 1.18
CA SER A 235 10.74 -13.49 1.32
C SER A 235 12.07 -13.44 0.56
N PRO A 236 13.02 -14.36 0.83
CA PRO A 236 14.22 -14.49 0.01
C PRO A 236 13.91 -14.68 -1.49
N CYS A 237 12.80 -15.37 -1.82
CA CYS A 237 12.38 -15.55 -3.21
C CYS A 237 11.89 -14.25 -3.83
N SER A 238 11.06 -13.47 -3.12
CA SER A 238 10.56 -12.20 -3.67
C SER A 238 11.74 -11.24 -3.91
N ILE A 239 12.73 -11.20 -2.99
CA ILE A 239 13.97 -10.46 -3.19
C ILE A 239 14.70 -10.93 -4.45
N GLN A 240 14.90 -12.24 -4.63
CA GLN A 240 15.59 -12.78 -5.81
C GLN A 240 14.86 -12.46 -7.14
N GLN A 241 13.54 -12.57 -7.16
CA GLN A 241 12.72 -12.27 -8.33
C GLN A 241 12.81 -10.78 -8.70
N ILE A 242 12.68 -9.90 -7.70
CA ILE A 242 12.84 -8.45 -7.90
C ILE A 242 14.26 -8.16 -8.41
N GLN A 243 15.31 -8.71 -7.79
CA GLN A 243 16.68 -8.53 -8.25
C GLN A 243 16.89 -9.00 -9.69
N SER A 244 16.25 -10.11 -10.08
CA SER A 244 16.30 -10.64 -11.45
C SER A 244 15.65 -9.68 -12.45
N PHE A 245 14.54 -9.04 -12.08
CA PHE A 245 13.92 -7.98 -12.88
C PHE A 245 14.90 -6.82 -13.12
N PHE A 246 15.61 -6.35 -12.10
CA PHE A 246 16.63 -5.30 -12.29
C PHE A 246 17.81 -5.77 -13.15
N ALA A 247 18.27 -7.01 -12.98
CA ALA A 247 19.44 -7.55 -13.68
C ALA A 247 19.20 -7.79 -15.19
N ASN A 248 17.96 -8.05 -15.60
CA ASN A 248 17.61 -8.38 -16.99
C ASN A 248 17.38 -7.16 -17.89
N GLY A 249 17.66 -5.94 -17.41
CA GLY A 249 17.46 -4.69 -18.18
C GLY A 249 16.01 -4.24 -18.28
N THR A 250 15.05 -4.93 -17.65
CA THR A 250 13.64 -4.51 -17.63
C THR A 250 13.38 -3.31 -16.72
N ALA A 251 14.38 -2.89 -15.94
CA ALA A 251 14.35 -1.77 -15.02
C ALA A 251 15.05 -0.49 -15.54
N ASP A 252 15.41 -0.41 -16.82
CA ASP A 252 16.22 0.69 -17.37
C ASP A 252 15.58 2.08 -17.20
N CYS A 253 14.25 2.16 -17.19
CA CYS A 253 13.53 3.42 -16.98
C CYS A 253 13.76 4.03 -15.58
N LEU A 254 14.25 3.24 -14.63
CA LEU A 254 14.50 3.62 -13.24
C LEU A 254 15.93 4.14 -13.01
N LEU A 255 16.82 3.98 -14.00
CA LEU A 255 18.21 4.40 -13.88
C LEU A 255 18.32 5.93 -13.83
N ARG A 256 18.95 6.45 -12.77
CA ARG A 256 19.24 7.89 -12.63
C ARG A 256 20.74 8.11 -12.47
N SER A 257 21.29 9.04 -13.25
CA SER A 257 22.63 9.58 -13.03
C SER A 257 22.62 10.55 -11.84
N LYS A 258 23.60 10.43 -10.94
CA LYS A 258 23.77 11.32 -9.76
C LYS A 258 23.87 12.82 -10.11
N SER A 259 24.28 13.17 -11.34
CA SER A 259 24.42 14.56 -11.81
C SER A 259 23.07 15.28 -12.03
N ARG A 260 22.07 14.56 -12.52
CA ARG A 260 20.72 15.09 -12.86
C ARG A 260 19.91 15.42 -11.60
N GLU A 261 20.19 14.73 -10.49
CA GLU A 261 19.46 14.88 -9.23
C GLU A 261 19.87 16.11 -8.41
N ARG A 262 21.17 16.45 -8.36
CA ARG A 262 21.66 17.62 -7.58
C ARG A 262 20.93 18.91 -7.98
N ARG A 263 20.44 18.99 -9.22
CA ARG A 263 19.66 20.11 -9.75
C ARG A 263 18.19 20.11 -9.25
N LEU A 264 17.59 18.93 -9.04
CA LEU A 264 16.20 18.76 -8.59
C LEU A 264 16.03 18.84 -7.06
N ARG A 265 17.04 18.43 -6.28
CA ARG A 265 16.99 18.52 -4.80
C ARG A 265 16.92 19.96 -4.26
N ARG A 266 17.33 20.96 -5.04
CA ARG A 266 17.29 22.37 -4.61
C ARG A 266 15.87 22.94 -4.56
N THR A 267 14.86 22.27 -5.11
CA THR A 267 13.49 22.79 -5.22
C THR A 267 12.45 22.08 -4.35
N SER A 268 12.77 20.91 -3.76
CA SER A 268 11.84 20.18 -2.87
C SER A 268 12.32 20.19 -1.42
N GLN A 269 11.95 21.22 -0.68
CA GLN A 269 12.18 21.33 0.77
C GLN A 269 10.92 20.96 1.57
N ARG A 270 10.16 19.93 1.17
CA ARG A 270 9.20 19.36 2.12
C ARG A 270 9.99 18.65 3.21
N LYS A 271 9.89 19.17 4.45
CA LYS A 271 10.43 18.48 5.63
C LYS A 271 9.84 17.08 5.65
N HIS A 272 10.68 16.07 5.53
CA HIS A 272 10.25 14.67 5.57
C HIS A 272 9.50 14.42 6.88
N ARG A 273 8.24 14.01 6.78
CA ARG A 273 7.39 13.71 7.95
C ARG A 273 7.00 12.25 7.90
N LYS A 274 6.99 11.59 9.05
CA LYS A 274 6.55 10.19 9.12
C LYS A 274 5.02 10.11 8.98
N PRO A 275 4.47 9.02 8.41
CA PRO A 275 3.03 8.83 8.24
C PRO A 275 2.18 9.11 9.50
N GLY A 276 2.63 8.64 10.67
CA GLY A 276 1.98 8.80 11.97
C GLY A 276 2.11 10.18 12.61
N GLU A 277 3.01 11.03 12.11
CA GLU A 277 3.08 12.46 12.47
C GLU A 277 2.04 13.28 11.72
N LEU A 278 1.56 12.78 10.57
CA LEU A 278 0.48 13.37 9.78
C LEU A 278 -0.87 12.81 10.21
N LEU A 279 -0.94 11.48 10.36
CA LEU A 279 -2.14 10.74 10.71
C LEU A 279 -1.99 10.18 12.12
N VAL A 280 -2.36 10.97 13.12
CA VAL A 280 -2.35 10.49 14.52
C VAL A 280 -3.33 9.32 14.70
N GLN A 281 -3.21 8.55 15.79
CA GLN A 281 -4.04 7.36 16.04
C GLN A 281 -5.55 7.58 15.82
N GLN A 282 -6.04 8.75 16.24
CA GLN A 282 -7.43 9.12 16.11
C GLN A 282 -7.88 9.25 14.65
N ASN A 283 -7.01 9.74 13.76
CA ASN A 283 -7.25 9.77 12.32
C ASN A 283 -7.25 8.34 11.77
N GLN A 284 -6.26 7.52 12.15
CA GLN A 284 -6.16 6.13 11.68
C GLN A 284 -7.42 5.32 12.03
N CYS A 285 -8.01 5.49 13.23
CA CYS A 285 -9.27 4.84 13.57
C CYS A 285 -10.44 5.28 12.68
N LYS A 286 -10.54 6.58 12.38
CA LYS A 286 -11.60 7.10 11.52
C LYS A 286 -11.46 6.63 10.08
N ILE A 287 -10.23 6.55 9.60
CA ILE A 287 -9.92 6.08 8.24
C ILE A 287 -10.23 4.59 8.13
N ALA A 288 -9.78 3.78 9.09
CA ALA A 288 -9.96 2.33 9.03
C ALA A 288 -11.41 1.88 9.28
N PHE A 289 -12.14 2.52 10.20
CA PHE A 289 -13.45 2.03 10.66
C PHE A 289 -14.62 3.00 10.41
N GLY A 290 -14.33 4.25 10.06
CA GLY A 290 -15.34 5.27 9.79
C GLY A 290 -15.40 6.40 10.83
N PRO A 291 -16.14 7.49 10.55
CA PRO A 291 -16.07 8.76 11.26
C PRO A 291 -16.43 8.70 12.75
N HIS A 292 -17.22 7.72 13.17
CA HIS A 292 -17.67 7.54 14.55
C HIS A 292 -16.70 6.74 15.43
N TYR A 293 -15.62 6.23 14.86
CA TYR A 293 -14.59 5.50 15.60
C TYR A 293 -13.54 6.43 16.20
N SER A 294 -12.94 5.95 17.27
CA SER A 294 -11.88 6.66 17.99
C SER A 294 -10.96 5.69 18.70
N VAL A 295 -9.82 6.20 19.16
CA VAL A 295 -8.85 5.40 19.91
C VAL A 295 -9.54 4.78 21.14
N SER A 296 -9.33 3.48 21.33
CA SER A 296 -9.73 2.86 22.58
C SER A 296 -8.79 3.28 23.70
N GLN A 297 -9.32 4.02 24.67
CA GLN A 297 -8.64 4.31 25.95
C GLN A 297 -8.84 3.19 26.97
N GLN A 298 -9.66 2.18 26.66
CA GLN A 298 -10.08 1.14 27.58
C GLN A 298 -9.70 -0.23 27.03
N HIS A 299 -8.84 -0.95 27.76
CA HIS A 299 -8.58 -2.36 27.47
C HIS A 299 -9.91 -3.12 27.40
N PRO A 300 -10.14 -3.95 26.36
CA PRO A 300 -11.41 -4.66 26.19
C PRO A 300 -11.73 -5.47 27.45
N LYS A 301 -12.85 -5.15 28.10
CA LYS A 301 -13.23 -5.82 29.36
C LYS A 301 -13.88 -7.19 29.14
N LYS A 302 -14.36 -7.55 27.94
CA LYS A 302 -14.94 -8.86 27.60
C LYS A 302 -14.79 -9.18 26.11
N LYS A 303 -14.78 -10.50 25.81
CA LYS A 303 -14.58 -11.19 24.53
C LYS A 303 -15.18 -10.42 23.33
N ALA A 304 -14.36 -10.12 22.32
CA ALA A 304 -14.84 -9.74 21.00
C ALA A 304 -15.41 -10.99 20.32
N SER A 305 -16.72 -11.01 20.07
CA SER A 305 -17.34 -11.99 19.18
C SER A 305 -17.03 -11.58 17.73
N ASN A 306 -16.33 -12.46 17.04
CA ASN A 306 -16.06 -12.55 15.59
C ASN A 306 -14.69 -12.13 15.03
N PHE A 307 -13.77 -11.53 15.81
CA PHE A 307 -12.35 -11.46 15.42
C PHE A 307 -11.46 -11.54 16.66
N ILE A 308 -10.71 -12.65 16.77
CA ILE A 308 -9.66 -12.97 17.75
C ILE A 308 -10.03 -12.80 19.24
N SER A 309 -10.14 -13.94 19.95
CA SER A 309 -10.40 -14.01 21.39
C SER A 309 -9.13 -13.77 22.23
N ILE A 310 -8.75 -12.52 22.50
CA ILE A 310 -7.65 -12.23 23.45
C ILE A 310 -8.20 -12.15 24.89
N LYS A 311 -7.65 -12.96 25.82
CA LYS A 311 -7.98 -12.88 27.24
C LYS A 311 -7.46 -11.56 27.84
N LYS A 312 -8.26 -10.92 28.69
CA LYS A 312 -8.01 -9.62 29.34
C LYS A 312 -6.62 -9.43 29.99
N LYS A 313 -5.95 -10.51 30.44
CA LYS A 313 -4.59 -10.45 31.04
C LYS A 313 -3.46 -10.43 30.01
N GLU A 314 -3.70 -10.93 28.81
CA GLU A 314 -2.69 -11.08 27.73
C GLU A 314 -2.60 -9.83 26.84
N TYR A 315 -3.58 -8.93 26.99
CA TYR A 315 -3.67 -7.67 26.25
C TYR A 315 -3.00 -6.50 26.97
N LEU A 316 -2.92 -6.53 28.32
CA LEU A 316 -2.16 -5.53 29.09
C LEU A 316 -0.63 -5.68 28.96
N SER A 317 -0.16 -6.83 28.44
CA SER A 317 1.26 -7.14 28.24
C SER A 317 1.76 -6.90 26.82
N LYS A 318 0.91 -6.50 25.87
CA LYS A 318 1.30 -6.26 24.47
C LYS A 318 1.49 -4.76 24.20
N ASP A 319 2.57 -4.44 23.49
CA ASP A 319 3.01 -3.09 23.18
C ASP A 319 1.92 -2.23 22.48
N PRO A 320 1.57 -1.02 23.00
CA PRO A 320 0.47 -0.21 22.46
C PRO A 320 0.71 0.31 21.03
N CYS A 321 1.93 0.23 20.52
CA CYS A 321 2.28 0.63 19.15
C CYS A 321 2.00 -0.47 18.13
N ARG A 322 1.77 -1.70 18.59
CA ARG A 322 1.72 -2.90 17.75
C ARG A 322 0.41 -3.10 17.00
N ARG A 323 -0.72 -2.67 17.57
CA ARG A 323 -2.04 -2.81 16.95
C ARG A 323 -2.88 -1.59 17.25
N LEU A 324 -3.56 -1.09 16.23
CA LEU A 324 -4.51 -0.01 16.37
C LEU A 324 -5.87 -0.56 16.79
N TRP A 325 -6.32 -0.17 17.98
CA TRP A 325 -7.60 -0.58 18.51
C TRP A 325 -8.56 0.59 18.62
N CYS A 326 -9.72 0.40 18.00
CA CYS A 326 -10.70 1.44 17.81
C CYS A 326 -12.02 1.09 18.48
N LYS A 327 -12.72 2.11 18.94
CA LYS A 327 -14.02 2.02 19.61
C LYS A 327 -15.04 2.85 18.85
N ASN A 328 -16.13 2.21 18.44
CA ASN A 328 -17.31 2.91 17.94
C ASN A 328 -17.95 3.69 19.09
N ARG A 329 -18.03 5.02 18.97
CA ARG A 329 -18.57 5.91 20.02
C ARG A 329 -20.09 6.00 20.04
N GLN A 330 -20.77 5.49 19.01
CA GLN A 330 -22.23 5.39 18.99
C GLN A 330 -22.73 4.17 19.78
N LEU A 331 -21.87 3.17 19.98
CA LEU A 331 -22.19 1.98 20.75
C LEU A 331 -21.99 2.19 22.25
N ARG A 332 -22.63 1.33 23.06
CA ARG A 332 -22.50 1.34 24.52
C ARG A 332 -21.03 1.17 24.92
N LYS A 333 -20.65 1.77 26.06
CA LYS A 333 -19.29 1.64 26.65
C LYS A 333 -18.88 0.18 26.88
N THR A 334 -19.84 -0.71 27.07
CA THR A 334 -19.63 -2.16 27.28
C THR A 334 -19.26 -2.93 26.02
N GLU A 335 -19.57 -2.42 24.83
CA GLU A 335 -19.23 -3.11 23.59
C GLU A 335 -17.70 -3.26 23.44
N PRO A 336 -17.21 -4.31 22.76
CA PRO A 336 -15.78 -4.53 22.59
C PRO A 336 -15.14 -3.43 21.73
N CYS A 337 -13.81 -3.40 21.76
CA CYS A 337 -13.00 -2.62 20.82
C CYS A 337 -12.65 -3.51 19.63
N GLU A 338 -12.39 -2.89 18.49
CA GLU A 338 -12.19 -3.55 17.20
C GLU A 338 -10.80 -3.25 16.65
N THR A 339 -10.24 -4.20 15.89
CA THR A 339 -8.98 -4.09 15.13
C THR A 339 -9.16 -4.81 13.80
N LYS A 340 -8.43 -4.40 12.75
CA LYS A 340 -8.33 -5.15 11.49
C LYS A 340 -7.05 -5.99 11.47
N PHE A 341 -6.98 -6.92 10.51
CA PHE A 341 -5.72 -7.53 10.10
C PHE A 341 -4.78 -6.46 9.49
N TYR A 342 -3.46 -6.65 9.63
CA TYR A 342 -2.43 -5.72 9.13
C TYR A 342 -2.56 -4.28 9.62
N LEU A 343 -3.05 -4.09 10.84
CA LEU A 343 -3.31 -2.76 11.38
C LEU A 343 -2.42 -2.41 12.60
N PRO A 344 -1.08 -2.52 12.52
CA PRO A 344 -0.24 -1.77 13.45
C PRO A 344 -0.40 -0.27 13.21
N LEU A 345 0.12 0.52 14.14
CA LEU A 345 0.13 1.96 13.98
C LEU A 345 1.12 2.34 12.88
N LEU A 346 0.79 3.37 12.12
CA LEU A 346 1.71 3.97 11.14
C LEU A 346 3.01 4.46 11.78
N ASP A 347 4.09 4.50 11.01
CA ASP A 347 5.40 4.95 11.49
C ASP A 347 5.37 6.38 12.03
N GLY A 348 5.97 6.61 13.20
CA GLY A 348 5.97 7.89 13.92
C GLY A 348 4.71 8.16 14.74
N THR A 349 3.73 7.24 14.79
CA THR A 349 2.53 7.46 15.58
C THR A 349 2.84 7.34 17.07
N LYS A 350 2.62 8.40 17.86
CA LYS A 350 2.75 8.32 19.32
C LYS A 350 1.78 7.29 19.91
N CYS A 351 2.28 6.40 20.76
CA CYS A 351 1.52 5.28 21.35
C CYS A 351 1.66 5.10 22.85
N GLY A 352 2.54 5.87 23.48
CA GLY A 352 2.68 5.93 24.92
C GLY A 352 3.59 7.08 25.33
N PRO A 353 3.82 7.28 26.64
CA PRO A 353 4.90 8.13 27.11
C PRO A 353 6.21 7.64 26.50
N ASP A 354 6.83 8.48 25.67
CA ASP A 354 8.09 8.22 24.96
C ASP A 354 8.10 7.04 23.96
N LYS A 355 6.93 6.52 23.57
CA LYS A 355 6.81 5.48 22.54
C LYS A 355 6.19 6.00 21.25
N VAL A 356 6.80 5.62 20.13
CA VAL A 356 6.32 5.89 18.77
C VAL A 356 6.28 4.59 17.97
N GLY A 357 5.24 4.39 17.17
CA GLY A 357 5.19 3.27 16.24
C GLY A 357 6.36 3.36 15.25
N ALA A 358 7.05 2.25 15.04
CA ALA A 358 8.11 2.16 14.06
C ALA A 358 8.13 0.76 13.47
N LEU A 359 8.02 0.66 12.15
CA LEU A 359 8.19 -0.57 11.41
C LEU A 359 9.59 -1.17 11.64
N ALA A 360 10.61 -0.32 11.87
CA ALA A 360 11.96 -0.76 12.21
C ALA A 360 12.10 -1.38 13.61
N GLU A 361 11.14 -1.18 14.51
CA GLU A 361 11.07 -1.90 15.81
C GLU A 361 10.25 -3.20 15.69
N ILE A 362 9.69 -3.46 14.50
CA ILE A 362 8.78 -4.54 14.13
C ILE A 362 9.47 -5.51 13.12
N VAL A 363 10.43 -5.01 12.33
CA VAL A 363 11.18 -5.73 11.27
C VAL A 363 12.56 -6.15 11.75
#